data_AF-A0A4Y2FI37-F1
#
_entry.id   AF-A0A4Y2FI37-F1
#
_cell.length_a   1.000
_cell.length_b   1.000
_cell.length_c   1.000
_cell.angle_alpha   90.00
_cell.angle_beta   90.00
_cell.angle_gamma   90.00
#
_symmetry.space_group_name_H-M   'P 1'
#
loop_
_entity.id
_entity.type
_entity.pdbx_description
1 polymer ?
#
loop_
_entity_poly.entity_id
_entity_poly.type
_entity_poly.pdbx_seq_one_letter_code
_entity_poly.pdbx_strand_id
1 'polypeptide(L)'
;MEKAADLRDFDRLHIVMARRLGTSITVTPRLVFCSRSAIVNIHAKWINDGDTSSRCQGVGRPRVIKEKGCRRLSRLVKQNRCQTVAQLTAQYNAGPSASVSEHTIQRTLLVMGLCSRRASVDQAPSSTTPTVGPGTSRLDHG
;
A
#
# COMPACT_ATOMS: atom_id res chain seq x y z
N MET A 1 -13.45 -4.28 27.63
CA MET A 1 -13.36 -2.81 27.44
C MET A 1 -13.84 -2.52 26.03
N GLU A 2 -15.07 -2.08 25.91
CA GLU A 2 -15.77 -1.90 24.65
C GLU A 2 -15.09 -0.79 23.85
N LYS A 3 -14.60 -1.17 22.67
CA LYS A 3 -14.08 -0.28 21.64
C LYS A 3 -15.09 0.85 21.48
N ALA A 4 -14.64 2.10 21.56
CA ALA A 4 -15.50 3.24 21.25
C ALA A 4 -16.13 2.94 19.89
N ALA A 5 -17.42 2.58 19.88
CA ALA A 5 -18.17 2.47 18.65
C ALA A 5 -17.91 3.77 17.92
N ASP A 6 -17.44 3.68 16.67
CA ASP A 6 -16.94 4.84 15.97
C ASP A 6 -18.14 5.77 15.75
N LEU A 7 -18.33 6.71 16.68
CA LEU A 7 -19.42 7.66 16.65
C LEU A 7 -19.35 8.35 15.29
N ARG A 8 -20.50 8.51 14.64
CA ARG A 8 -20.55 9.16 13.34
C ARG A 8 -20.05 10.59 13.50
N ASP A 9 -19.46 11.13 12.45
CA ASP A 9 -18.91 12.49 12.49
C ASP A 9 -19.97 13.52 12.92
N PHE A 10 -21.23 13.30 12.53
CA PHE A 10 -22.38 14.10 12.97
C PHE A 10 -22.58 14.08 14.50
N ASP A 11 -22.54 12.90 15.12
CA ASP A 11 -22.69 12.73 16.56
C ASP A 11 -21.50 13.37 17.31
N ARG A 12 -20.29 13.27 16.76
CA ARG A 12 -19.08 13.93 17.29
C ARG A 12 -19.16 15.45 17.21
N LEU A 13 -19.67 15.99 16.10
CA LEU A 13 -19.92 17.42 15.93
C LEU A 13 -20.95 17.93 16.93
N HIS A 14 -22.05 17.19 17.14
CA HIS A 14 -23.05 17.53 18.14
C HIS A 14 -22.48 17.57 19.56
N ILE A 15 -21.60 16.63 19.91
CA ILE A 15 -20.90 16.66 21.20
C ILE A 15 -20.07 17.94 21.33
N VAL A 16 -19.30 18.31 20.31
CA VAL A 16 -18.48 19.54 20.35
C VAL A 16 -19.35 20.78 20.44
N MET A 17 -20.42 20.87 19.64
CA MET A 17 -21.36 22.00 19.69
C MET A 17 -21.99 22.16 21.07
N ALA A 18 -22.52 21.07 21.64
CA ALA A 18 -23.14 21.09 22.95
C ALA A 18 -22.14 21.58 24.03
N ARG A 19 -20.91 21.06 24.00
CA ARG A 19 -19.85 21.49 24.92
C ARG A 19 -19.44 22.96 24.73
N ARG A 20 -19.38 23.47 23.50
CA ARG A 20 -19.12 24.89 23.21
C ARG A 20 -20.25 25.80 23.71
N LEU A 21 -21.50 25.32 23.68
CA LEU A 21 -22.67 26.00 24.22
C LEU A 21 -22.80 25.87 25.75
N GLY A 22 -21.82 25.26 26.42
CA GLY A 22 -21.79 25.16 27.88
C GLY A 22 -22.63 24.02 28.46
N THR A 23 -23.12 23.08 27.66
CA THR A 23 -23.87 21.93 28.19
C THR A 23 -22.97 21.03 29.04
N SER A 24 -23.50 20.53 30.15
CA SER A 24 -22.72 19.71 31.08
C SER A 24 -22.44 18.30 30.52
N ILE A 25 -21.40 17.66 31.05
CA ILE A 25 -21.03 16.26 30.73
C ILE A 25 -22.11 15.29 31.23
N THR A 26 -22.99 15.69 32.14
CA THR A 26 -24.11 14.86 32.62
C THR A 26 -25.33 14.92 31.71
N VAL A 27 -25.54 16.03 31.00
CA VAL A 27 -26.69 16.27 30.10
C VAL A 27 -26.39 15.82 28.68
N THR A 28 -25.20 16.10 28.15
CA THR A 28 -24.80 15.75 26.77
C THR A 28 -24.96 14.25 26.40
N PRO A 29 -24.68 13.27 27.27
CA PRO A 29 -24.94 11.85 27.01
C PRO A 29 -26.40 11.55 26.66
N ARG A 30 -27.35 12.31 27.21
CA ARG A 30 -28.79 12.12 26.98
C ARG A 30 -29.23 12.61 25.60
N LEU A 31 -28.45 13.48 24.98
CA LEU A 31 -28.71 14.04 23.65
C LEU A 31 -28.18 13.15 22.53
N VAL A 32 -26.98 12.60 22.70
CA VAL A 32 -26.23 11.87 21.66
C VAL A 32 -26.17 10.35 21.93
N PHE A 33 -26.78 9.89 23.04
CA PHE A 33 -26.81 8.47 23.45
C PHE A 33 -25.43 7.82 23.50
N CYS A 34 -24.43 8.55 24.01
CA CYS A 34 -23.05 8.10 24.13
C CYS A 34 -22.54 8.18 25.57
N SER A 35 -21.44 7.48 25.87
CA SER A 35 -20.88 7.48 27.22
C SER A 35 -20.26 8.83 27.60
N ARG A 36 -20.25 9.14 28.89
CA ARG A 36 -19.56 10.34 29.41
C ARG A 36 -18.07 10.36 29.03
N SER A 37 -17.42 9.19 29.02
CA SER A 37 -16.00 9.06 28.62
C SER A 37 -15.78 9.37 27.15
N ALA A 38 -16.68 8.94 26.26
CA ALA A 38 -16.62 9.29 24.84
C ALA A 38 -16.71 10.81 24.63
N ILE A 39 -17.61 11.49 25.37
CA ILE A 39 -17.75 12.94 25.31
C ILE A 39 -16.47 13.65 25.76
N VAL A 40 -15.88 13.24 26.87
CA VAL A 40 -14.62 13.83 27.37
C VAL A 40 -13.50 13.62 26.37
N ASN A 41 -13.35 12.40 25.82
CA ASN A 41 -12.31 12.09 24.84
C ASN A 41 -12.49 12.87 23.53
N ILE A 42 -13.71 12.98 23.00
CA ILE A 42 -13.99 13.76 21.78
C ILE A 42 -13.73 15.24 22.01
N HIS A 43 -14.18 15.79 23.13
CA HIS A 43 -13.96 17.20 23.45
C HIS A 43 -12.46 17.50 23.64
N ALA A 44 -11.71 16.63 24.32
CA ALA A 44 -10.27 16.76 24.48
C ALA A 44 -9.55 16.67 23.12
N LYS A 45 -9.91 15.68 22.28
CA LYS A 45 -9.36 15.54 20.93
C LYS A 45 -9.61 16.81 20.10
N TRP A 46 -10.83 17.36 20.15
CA TRP A 46 -11.15 18.60 19.45
C TRP A 46 -10.32 19.80 19.95
N ILE A 47 -10.10 19.94 21.25
CA ILE A 47 -9.25 21.02 21.81
C ILE A 47 -7.79 20.89 21.35
N ASN A 48 -7.27 19.67 21.28
CA ASN A 48 -5.86 19.42 20.96
C ASN A 48 -5.59 19.46 19.44
N ASP A 49 -6.44 18.80 18.65
CA ASP A 49 -6.21 18.56 17.22
C ASP A 49 -7.04 19.49 16.33
N GLY A 50 -8.06 20.17 16.88
CA GLY A 50 -9.05 20.94 16.11
C GLY A 50 -10.01 20.07 15.29
N ASP A 51 -9.88 18.76 15.34
CA ASP A 51 -10.59 17.81 14.49
C ASP A 51 -11.62 16.99 15.26
N THR A 52 -12.83 16.90 14.72
CA THR A 52 -13.92 16.05 15.22
C THR A 52 -14.06 14.75 14.45
N SER A 53 -13.25 14.52 13.41
CA SER A 53 -13.39 13.35 12.56
C SER A 53 -13.15 12.04 13.32
N SER A 54 -13.94 11.06 12.94
CA SER A 54 -13.76 9.64 13.28
C SER A 54 -12.59 9.00 12.56
N ARG A 55 -12.11 9.62 11.47
CA ARG A 55 -11.03 9.09 10.66
C ARG A 55 -9.72 9.03 11.43
N CYS A 56 -9.33 7.82 11.79
CA CYS A 56 -7.98 7.57 12.26
C CYS A 56 -7.01 7.70 11.07
N GLN A 57 -6.20 8.76 11.06
CA GLN A 57 -5.08 8.86 10.13
C GLN A 57 -3.95 7.93 10.59
N GLY A 58 -3.28 7.27 9.65
CA GLY A 58 -2.13 6.42 9.96
C GLY A 58 -2.45 5.04 10.57
N VAL A 59 -3.72 4.61 10.55
CA VAL A 59 -4.07 3.23 10.93
C VAL A 59 -3.73 2.27 9.79
N GLY A 60 -2.87 1.30 10.08
CA GLY A 60 -2.47 0.26 9.13
C GLY A 60 -1.00 -0.10 9.27
N ARG A 61 -0.62 -1.21 8.62
CA ARG A 61 0.77 -1.64 8.59
C ARG A 61 1.60 -0.65 7.76
N PRO A 62 2.73 -0.13 8.28
CA PRO A 62 3.63 0.70 7.51
C PRO A 62 4.06 0.00 6.21
N ARG A 63 4.14 0.77 5.11
CA ARG A 63 4.61 0.24 3.83
C ARG A 63 6.10 -0.06 3.89
N VAL A 64 6.50 -1.16 3.28
CA VAL A 64 7.91 -1.58 3.15
C VAL A 64 8.70 -0.54 2.35
N ILE A 65 8.12 -0.07 1.24
CA ILE A 65 8.70 1.00 0.43
C ILE A 65 8.20 2.36 0.96
N LYS A 66 9.10 3.09 1.61
CA LYS A 66 8.87 4.49 2.04
C LYS A 66 9.05 5.47 0.88
N GLU A 67 8.80 6.75 1.13
CA GLU A 67 8.89 7.82 0.13
C GLU A 67 10.24 7.87 -0.63
N LYS A 68 11.38 7.70 0.06
CA LYS A 68 12.71 7.64 -0.60
C LYS A 68 12.81 6.46 -1.57
N GLY A 69 12.27 5.30 -1.20
CA GLY A 69 12.17 4.13 -2.05
C GLY A 69 11.26 4.37 -3.25
N CYS A 70 10.10 5.01 -3.05
CA CYS A 70 9.21 5.41 -4.14
C CYS A 70 9.90 6.35 -5.12
N ARG A 71 10.64 7.38 -4.65
CA ARG A 71 11.40 8.29 -5.51
C ARG A 71 12.47 7.57 -6.33
N ARG A 72 13.17 6.59 -5.73
CA ARG A 72 14.14 5.76 -6.45
C ARG A 72 13.45 4.88 -7.50
N LEU A 73 12.36 4.22 -7.14
CA LEU A 73 11.59 3.37 -8.06
C LEU A 73 11.02 4.17 -9.24
N SER A 74 10.54 5.40 -9.00
CA SER A 74 10.06 6.28 -10.07
C SER A 74 11.16 6.61 -11.09
N ARG A 75 12.37 6.91 -10.62
CA ARG A 75 13.53 7.14 -11.51
C ARG A 75 13.88 5.89 -12.31
N LEU A 76 13.84 4.72 -11.67
CA LEU A 76 14.12 3.43 -12.30
C LEU A 76 13.17 3.14 -13.45
N VAL A 77 11.86 3.32 -13.23
CA VAL A 77 10.82 3.12 -14.25
C VAL A 77 10.97 4.11 -15.40
N LYS A 78 11.30 5.38 -15.10
CA LYS A 78 11.50 6.41 -16.13
C LYS A 78 12.67 6.08 -17.06
N GLN A 79 13.75 5.50 -16.53
CA GLN A 79 14.92 5.07 -17.29
C GLN A 79 14.66 3.78 -18.09
N ASN A 80 13.80 2.89 -17.59
CA ASN A 80 13.60 1.54 -18.12
C ASN A 80 12.14 1.29 -18.56
N ARG A 81 11.62 2.11 -19.48
CA ARG A 81 10.20 2.09 -19.91
C ARG A 81 9.72 0.77 -20.54
N CYS A 82 10.64 -0.13 -20.91
CA CYS A 82 10.34 -1.40 -21.57
C CYS A 82 10.59 -2.63 -20.68
N GLN A 83 11.11 -2.47 -19.46
CA GLN A 83 11.49 -3.60 -18.61
C GLN A 83 10.30 -4.21 -17.87
N THR A 84 10.41 -5.51 -17.58
CA THR A 84 9.42 -6.25 -16.80
C THR A 84 9.54 -5.93 -15.30
N VAL A 85 8.50 -6.23 -14.54
CA VAL A 85 8.49 -5.98 -13.08
C VAL A 85 9.57 -6.81 -12.38
N ALA A 86 9.81 -8.05 -12.81
CA ALA A 86 10.90 -8.89 -12.32
C ALA A 86 12.29 -8.22 -12.51
N GLN A 87 12.56 -7.66 -13.68
CA GLN A 87 13.81 -6.95 -13.97
C GLN A 87 13.97 -5.69 -13.10
N LEU A 88 12.90 -4.89 -12.99
CA LEU A 88 12.88 -3.71 -12.12
C LEU A 88 13.10 -4.08 -10.64
N THR A 89 12.56 -5.23 -10.21
CA THR A 89 12.71 -5.73 -8.84
C THR A 89 14.16 -6.11 -8.55
N ALA A 90 14.79 -6.87 -9.45
CA ALA A 90 16.20 -7.22 -9.34
C ALA A 90 17.09 -5.95 -9.26
N GLN A 91 16.86 -4.98 -10.14
CA GLN A 91 17.61 -3.73 -10.17
C GLN A 91 17.35 -2.84 -8.94
N TYR A 92 16.12 -2.84 -8.42
CA TYR A 92 15.80 -2.15 -7.18
C TYR A 92 16.49 -2.80 -5.97
N ASN A 93 16.53 -4.13 -5.91
CA ASN A 93 17.17 -4.88 -4.83
C ASN A 93 18.71 -4.83 -4.88
N ALA A 94 19.31 -4.52 -6.04
CA ALA A 94 20.75 -4.30 -6.17
C ALA A 94 21.26 -3.03 -5.46
N GLY A 95 20.37 -2.21 -4.88
CA GLY A 95 20.77 -1.02 -4.12
C GLY A 95 20.81 -1.25 -2.61
N PRO A 96 21.20 -0.24 -1.82
CA PRO A 96 21.37 -0.34 -0.36
C PRO A 96 20.04 -0.40 0.42
N SER A 97 18.92 -0.65 -0.27
CA SER A 97 17.59 -0.70 0.34
C SER A 97 17.25 -2.12 0.76
N ALA A 98 16.34 -2.27 1.72
CA ALA A 98 15.78 -3.58 2.05
C ALA A 98 15.26 -4.28 0.79
N SER A 99 15.53 -5.58 0.66
CA SER A 99 15.04 -6.37 -0.45
C SER A 99 13.51 -6.40 -0.42
N VAL A 100 12.91 -6.27 -1.60
CA VAL A 100 11.46 -6.28 -1.78
C VAL A 100 11.07 -7.33 -2.80
N SER A 101 9.90 -7.93 -2.58
CA SER A 101 9.33 -8.86 -3.55
C SER A 101 8.78 -8.14 -4.77
N GLU A 102 8.67 -8.86 -5.88
CA GLU A 102 8.09 -8.35 -7.13
C GLU A 102 6.66 -7.83 -6.92
N HIS A 103 5.85 -8.55 -6.15
CA HIS A 103 4.50 -8.14 -5.79
C HIS A 103 4.47 -6.81 -5.02
N THR A 104 5.46 -6.54 -4.16
CA THR A 104 5.57 -5.27 -3.44
C THR A 104 5.89 -4.12 -4.39
N ILE A 105 6.80 -4.33 -5.34
CA ILE A 105 7.11 -3.37 -6.41
C ILE A 105 5.84 -3.11 -7.24
N GLN A 106 5.16 -4.15 -7.72
CA GLN A 106 3.94 -4.05 -8.52
C GLN A 106 2.84 -3.23 -7.82
N ARG A 107 2.55 -3.53 -6.54
CA ARG A 107 1.57 -2.75 -5.76
C ARG A 107 1.98 -1.29 -5.61
N THR A 108 3.27 -1.04 -5.45
CA THR A 108 3.80 0.33 -5.31
C THR A 108 3.68 1.08 -6.63
N LEU A 109 4.01 0.46 -7.76
CA LEU A 109 3.81 1.03 -9.10
C LEU A 109 2.35 1.38 -9.37
N LEU A 110 1.42 0.52 -8.99
CA LEU A 110 -0.02 0.77 -9.13
C LEU A 110 -0.46 1.99 -8.32
N VAL A 111 -0.05 2.08 -7.05
CA VAL A 111 -0.38 3.22 -6.18
C VAL A 111 0.23 4.52 -6.70
N MET A 112 1.40 4.44 -7.36
CA MET A 112 2.07 5.59 -7.96
C MET A 112 1.56 5.94 -9.37
N GLY A 113 0.67 5.13 -9.96
CA GLY A 113 0.21 5.33 -11.34
C GLY A 113 1.28 5.09 -12.41
N LEU A 114 2.33 4.32 -12.09
CA LEU A 114 3.48 4.07 -12.98
C LEU A 114 3.34 2.78 -13.82
N CYS A 115 2.23 2.06 -13.69
CA CYS A 115 1.95 0.89 -14.54
C CYS A 115 1.66 1.35 -15.97
N SER A 116 2.62 1.17 -16.88
CA SER A 116 2.36 1.33 -18.31
C SER A 116 1.65 0.08 -18.83
N ARG A 117 0.46 0.23 -19.44
CA ARG A 117 -0.18 -0.87 -20.19
C ARG A 117 0.64 -1.16 -21.43
N ARG A 118 1.54 -2.14 -21.36
CA ARG A 118 2.18 -2.68 -22.55
C ARG A 118 1.65 -4.08 -22.78
N ALA A 119 0.71 -4.20 -23.72
CA ALA A 119 0.47 -5.47 -24.38
C ALA A 119 1.73 -5.78 -25.18
N SER A 120 2.47 -6.79 -24.78
CA SER A 120 3.42 -7.46 -25.67
C SER A 120 2.98 -8.90 -25.74
N VAL A 121 2.30 -9.19 -26.84
CA VAL A 121 2.09 -10.51 -27.40
C VAL A 121 3.45 -11.21 -27.50
N ASP A 122 3.45 -12.44 -27.03
CA ASP A 122 4.22 -13.60 -27.48
C ASP A 122 5.75 -13.46 -27.67
N GLN A 123 6.51 -14.10 -26.78
CA GLN A 123 7.69 -14.84 -27.21
C GLN A 123 8.03 -15.94 -26.19
N ALA A 124 7.59 -17.16 -26.48
CA ALA A 124 8.18 -18.37 -25.93
C ALA A 124 9.59 -18.54 -26.51
N PRO A 125 10.64 -18.77 -25.69
CA PRO A 125 11.90 -19.24 -26.23
C PRO A 125 11.78 -20.75 -26.48
N SER A 126 11.41 -21.12 -27.70
CA SER A 126 11.65 -22.45 -28.23
C SER A 126 13.14 -22.63 -28.48
N SER A 127 13.85 -23.30 -27.58
CA SER A 127 15.15 -23.89 -27.87
C SER A 127 15.02 -25.40 -27.87
N THR A 128 14.79 -25.96 -29.05
CA THR A 128 14.90 -27.40 -29.31
C THR A 128 16.34 -27.82 -29.11
N THR A 129 16.58 -28.70 -28.15
CA THR A 129 17.81 -29.47 -27.98
C THR A 129 17.87 -30.57 -29.05
N PRO A 130 18.94 -30.67 -29.85
CA PRO A 130 19.30 -31.93 -30.48
C PRO A 130 20.23 -32.68 -29.52
N THR A 131 19.71 -33.73 -28.89
CA THR A 131 20.51 -34.77 -28.23
C THR A 131 20.16 -36.09 -28.91
N VAL A 132 21.16 -36.69 -29.56
CA VAL A 132 21.45 -38.12 -29.89
C VAL A 132 22.43 -38.03 -31.07
N GLY A 133 23.63 -38.61 -31.13
CA GLY A 133 24.43 -39.57 -30.37
C GLY A 133 25.57 -40.02 -31.33
N PRO A 134 26.74 -40.50 -30.86
CA PRO A 134 27.86 -40.83 -31.75
C PRO A 134 27.70 -42.22 -32.37
N GLY A 135 27.76 -42.31 -33.70
CA GLY A 135 27.62 -43.55 -34.47
C GLY A 135 28.84 -43.80 -35.36
N THR A 136 29.46 -44.96 -35.14
CA THR A 136 30.74 -45.45 -35.66
C THR A 136 30.80 -45.66 -37.17
N SER A 137 32.00 -45.42 -37.71
CA SER A 137 32.50 -45.82 -39.04
C SER A 137 32.18 -47.27 -39.41
N ARG A 138 31.93 -47.56 -40.71
CA ARG A 138 32.37 -48.78 -41.41
C ARG A 138 32.42 -48.56 -42.92
N LEU A 139 33.51 -49.04 -43.49
CA LEU A 139 33.92 -49.04 -44.89
C LEU A 139 33.05 -49.98 -45.73
N ASP A 140 32.80 -49.63 -46.99
CA ASP A 140 32.62 -50.64 -48.04
C ASP A 140 33.19 -50.15 -49.37
N HIS A 141 33.84 -51.06 -50.09
CA HIS A 141 34.45 -50.86 -51.40
C HIS A 141 33.62 -51.64 -52.41
N GLY A 142 33.14 -50.94 -53.44
CA GLY A 142 32.58 -51.52 -54.66
C GLY A 142 33.07 -50.72 -55.85
#